data_AF-A0A9D9BGT7-F1
#
_entry.id   AF-A0A9D9BGT7-F1
#
_cell.length_a   1.000
_cell.length_b   1.000
_cell.length_c   1.000
_cell.angle_alpha   90.00
_cell.angle_beta   90.00
_cell.angle_gamma   90.00
#
_symmetry.space_group_name_H-M   'P 1'
#
loop_
_entity.id
_entity.type
_entity.pdbx_description
1 polymer ?
#
loop_
_entity_poly.entity_id
_entity_poly.type
_entity_poly.pdbx_seq_one_letter_code
_entity_poly.pdbx_strand_id
1 'polypeptide(L)'
;MTRSFLLPILFVLLAIKAHANDYPSGEFKVLNTAGFVEEENERRPLKADRSSGMAEIRHDSDNSVVLTIGSNEIRLHPMKDGLASFDWDAFKTTLLHEDDVQALNGKDRHNDVAAWGAELAWQGMGKVQLALLPLGDAGYTGFLVSHPNGKKVVRQMEFRQVLGPARRSRR
;
A
#
# COMPACT_ATOMS: atom_id res chain seq x y z
N MET A 1 -1.72 16.10 66.86
CA MET A 1 -1.83 14.76 66.26
C MET A 1 -2.67 14.85 64.98
N THR A 2 -2.15 14.29 63.87
CA THR A 2 -2.84 13.89 62.62
C THR A 2 -3.68 14.97 61.88
N ARG A 3 -3.15 15.72 60.91
CA ARG A 3 -2.94 15.38 59.47
C ARG A 3 -4.12 14.60 58.85
N SER A 4 -4.81 15.23 57.89
CA SER A 4 -5.31 14.58 56.66
C SER A 4 -5.54 15.62 55.57
N PHE A 5 -4.55 15.71 54.66
CA PHE A 5 -4.67 16.29 53.33
C PHE A 5 -5.53 15.35 52.48
N LEU A 6 -6.65 15.82 51.94
CA LEU A 6 -7.37 15.12 50.87
C LEU A 6 -7.03 15.82 49.54
N LEU A 7 -6.07 15.24 48.80
CA LEU A 7 -5.82 15.56 47.40
C LEU A 7 -7.00 15.05 46.55
N PRO A 8 -7.57 15.86 45.63
CA PRO A 8 -8.39 15.32 44.56
C PRO A 8 -7.47 14.69 43.50
N ILE A 9 -7.62 13.38 43.30
CA ILE A 9 -6.96 12.62 42.23
C ILE A 9 -7.64 13.03 40.91
N LEU A 10 -6.90 13.80 40.10
CA LEU A 10 -7.25 14.14 38.73
C LEU A 10 -7.10 12.90 37.84
N PHE A 11 -8.20 12.20 37.56
CA PHE A 11 -8.24 11.16 36.53
C PHE A 11 -8.20 11.82 35.15
N VAL A 12 -7.00 11.99 34.60
CA VAL A 12 -6.82 12.25 33.17
C VAL A 12 -7.14 10.96 32.43
N LEU A 13 -8.37 10.85 31.93
CA LEU A 13 -8.73 9.87 30.91
C LEU A 13 -7.92 10.22 29.66
N LEU A 14 -6.75 9.60 29.50
CA LEU A 14 -6.12 9.48 28.18
C LEU A 14 -7.09 8.65 27.32
N ALA A 15 -7.97 9.34 26.61
CA ALA A 15 -8.65 8.78 25.46
C ALA A 15 -7.57 8.50 24.41
N ILE A 16 -6.97 7.32 24.47
CA ILE A 16 -6.21 6.77 23.37
C ILE A 16 -7.25 6.58 22.27
N LYS A 17 -7.32 7.54 21.33
CA LYS A 17 -7.99 7.31 20.07
C LYS A 17 -7.23 6.17 19.41
N ALA A 18 -7.75 4.95 19.51
CA ALA A 18 -7.39 3.90 18.58
C ALA A 18 -7.68 4.50 17.20
N HIS A 19 -6.63 4.86 16.46
CA HIS A 19 -6.77 5.16 15.04
C HIS A 19 -7.31 3.87 14.41
N ALA A 20 -8.62 3.85 14.15
CA ALA A 20 -9.13 2.90 13.18
C ALA A 20 -8.35 3.20 11.90
N ASN A 21 -7.67 2.20 11.33
CA ASN A 21 -7.01 2.41 10.06
C ASN A 21 -8.13 2.66 9.04
N ASP A 22 -8.21 3.88 8.51
CA ASP A 22 -9.28 4.31 7.60
C ASP A 22 -9.15 3.67 6.21
N TYR A 23 -8.12 2.86 5.99
CA TYR A 23 -7.85 2.20 4.73
C TYR A 23 -8.66 0.90 4.56
N PRO A 24 -9.10 0.58 3.32
CA PRO A 24 -10.00 -0.54 3.09
C PRO A 24 -9.31 -1.89 3.35
N SER A 25 -10.03 -2.82 3.94
CA SER A 25 -9.59 -4.21 4.20
C SER A 25 -10.60 -5.21 3.61
N GLY A 26 -10.19 -6.46 3.47
CA GLY A 26 -11.02 -7.56 2.95
C GLY A 26 -10.55 -8.05 1.59
N GLU A 27 -11.49 -8.49 0.76
CA GLU A 27 -11.19 -9.07 -0.56
C GLU A 27 -11.10 -8.00 -1.65
N PHE A 28 -10.09 -8.15 -2.51
CA PHE A 28 -9.82 -7.26 -3.63
C PHE A 28 -9.63 -8.07 -4.91
N LYS A 29 -10.23 -7.58 -5.99
CA LYS A 29 -9.88 -7.99 -7.34
C LYS A 29 -8.59 -7.27 -7.73
N VAL A 30 -7.59 -8.03 -8.16
CA VAL A 30 -6.29 -7.50 -8.60
C VAL A 30 -6.28 -7.46 -10.12
N LEU A 31 -5.96 -6.29 -10.68
CA LEU A 31 -5.85 -6.07 -12.12
C LEU A 31 -4.44 -5.60 -12.45
N ASN A 32 -3.77 -6.24 -13.41
CA ASN A 32 -2.57 -5.68 -14.02
C ASN A 32 -2.99 -4.52 -14.92
N THR A 33 -2.59 -3.30 -14.59
CA THR A 33 -3.07 -2.09 -15.29
C THR A 33 -2.05 -1.51 -16.25
N ALA A 34 -0.77 -1.51 -15.87
CA ALA A 34 0.32 -1.04 -16.71
C ALA A 34 1.64 -1.72 -16.31
N GLY A 35 2.68 -1.52 -17.11
CA GLY A 35 4.01 -1.99 -16.78
C GLY A 35 4.99 -1.74 -17.91
N PHE A 36 6.27 -1.82 -17.60
CA PHE A 36 7.33 -1.73 -18.59
C PHE A 36 8.46 -2.70 -18.27
N VAL A 37 9.23 -3.00 -19.31
CA VAL A 37 10.56 -3.60 -19.20
C VAL A 37 11.58 -2.61 -19.72
N GLU A 38 12.68 -2.47 -19.00
CA GLU A 38 13.84 -1.68 -19.40
C GLU A 38 15.05 -2.60 -19.54
N GLU A 39 15.65 -2.53 -20.72
CA GLU A 39 16.84 -3.29 -21.11
C GLU A 39 17.68 -2.36 -21.99
N GLU A 40 18.98 -2.24 -21.71
CA GLU A 40 19.90 -1.40 -22.49
C GLU A 40 19.45 0.08 -22.62
N ASN A 41 18.82 0.62 -21.56
CA ASN A 41 18.19 1.96 -21.50
C ASN A 41 17.00 2.15 -22.46
N GLU A 42 16.50 1.09 -23.08
CA GLU A 42 15.28 1.12 -23.88
C GLU A 42 14.09 0.62 -23.05
N ARG A 43 13.10 1.49 -22.88
CA ARG A 43 11.82 1.16 -22.22
C ARG A 43 10.80 0.69 -23.23
N ARG A 44 10.24 -0.48 -22.97
CA ARG A 44 9.13 -1.04 -23.75
C ARG A 44 7.96 -1.34 -22.83
N PRO A 45 6.73 -0.96 -23.20
CA PRO A 45 5.55 -1.30 -22.41
C PRO A 45 5.38 -2.83 -22.38
N LEU A 46 5.01 -3.35 -21.21
CA LEU A 46 4.56 -4.73 -21.11
C LEU A 46 3.22 -4.85 -21.85
N LYS A 47 3.00 -6.00 -22.52
CA LYS A 47 1.70 -6.28 -23.12
C LYS A 47 0.63 -6.23 -22.02
N ALA A 48 -0.47 -5.56 -22.32
CA ALA A 48 -1.63 -5.52 -21.43
C ALA A 48 -2.07 -6.94 -21.12
N ASP A 49 -1.94 -7.33 -19.86
CA ASP A 49 -2.39 -8.60 -19.36
C ASP A 49 -3.79 -8.42 -18.79
N ARG A 50 -4.77 -9.10 -19.40
CA ARG A 50 -6.17 -9.06 -18.94
C ARG A 50 -6.44 -10.04 -17.81
N SER A 51 -5.41 -10.74 -17.33
CA SER A 51 -5.55 -11.60 -16.16
C SER A 51 -5.96 -10.76 -14.95
N SER A 52 -6.89 -11.31 -14.18
CA SER A 52 -7.28 -10.75 -12.89
C SER A 52 -7.10 -11.81 -11.82
N GLY A 53 -6.54 -11.41 -10.68
CA GLY A 53 -6.40 -12.25 -9.50
C GLY A 53 -7.34 -11.81 -8.37
N MET A 54 -7.29 -12.56 -7.28
CA MET A 54 -7.88 -12.18 -6.01
C MET A 54 -6.78 -11.99 -4.98
N ALA A 55 -6.96 -11.01 -4.10
CA ALA A 55 -6.12 -10.80 -2.94
C ALA A 55 -6.97 -10.50 -1.72
N GLU A 56 -6.47 -10.88 -0.54
CA GLU A 56 -7.00 -10.38 0.73
C GLU A 56 -6.01 -9.37 1.31
N ILE A 57 -6.52 -8.24 1.79
CA ILE A 57 -5.73 -7.19 2.46
C ILE A 57 -6.25 -7.04 3.88
N ARG A 58 -5.35 -7.19 4.86
CA ARG A 58 -5.62 -6.97 6.28
C ARG A 58 -4.61 -6.00 6.86
N HIS A 59 -5.09 -5.06 7.66
CA HIS A 59 -4.23 -4.19 8.48
C HIS A 59 -3.94 -4.84 9.83
N ASP A 60 -2.69 -4.77 10.26
CA ASP A 60 -2.25 -5.27 11.55
C ASP A 60 -2.03 -4.12 12.55
N SER A 61 -1.87 -4.46 13.83
CA SER A 61 -1.75 -3.54 14.96
C SER A 61 -0.52 -2.62 14.92
N ASP A 62 0.52 -3.01 14.19
CA ASP A 62 1.76 -2.24 13.97
C ASP A 62 1.70 -1.34 12.72
N ASN A 63 0.50 -1.13 12.16
CA ASN A 63 0.26 -0.42 10.90
C ASN A 63 0.93 -1.09 9.68
N SER A 64 1.30 -2.37 9.77
CA SER A 64 1.65 -3.17 8.60
C SER A 64 0.40 -3.62 7.85
N VAL A 65 0.59 -3.91 6.57
CA VAL A 65 -0.43 -4.52 5.71
C VAL A 65 -0.01 -5.95 5.42
N VAL A 66 -0.92 -6.89 5.68
CA VAL A 66 -0.79 -8.28 5.25
C VAL A 66 -1.57 -8.45 3.96
N LEU A 67 -0.85 -8.79 2.90
CA LEU A 67 -1.37 -9.07 1.56
C LEU A 67 -1.31 -10.58 1.30
N THR A 68 -2.47 -11.21 1.11
CA THR A 68 -2.57 -12.62 0.77
C THR A 68 -2.94 -12.78 -0.70
N ILE A 69 -2.09 -13.45 -1.49
CA ILE A 69 -2.34 -13.77 -2.90
C ILE A 69 -2.17 -15.29 -3.09
N GLY A 70 -3.26 -15.98 -3.41
CA GLY A 70 -3.27 -17.45 -3.42
C GLY A 70 -2.98 -17.99 -2.01
N SER A 71 -1.95 -18.83 -1.88
CA SER A 71 -1.49 -19.36 -0.59
C SER A 71 -0.32 -18.57 0.02
N ASN A 72 0.09 -17.47 -0.60
CA ASN A 72 1.24 -16.68 -0.15
C ASN A 72 0.76 -15.50 0.68
N GLU A 73 1.32 -15.36 1.88
CA GLU A 73 1.11 -14.20 2.75
C GLU A 73 2.35 -13.31 2.71
N ILE A 74 2.15 -12.03 2.42
CA ILE A 74 3.21 -11.04 2.28
C ILE A 74 2.93 -9.91 3.27
N ARG A 75 3.83 -9.73 4.24
CA ARG A 75 3.76 -8.60 5.17
C ARG A 75 4.48 -7.40 4.57
N LEU A 76 3.75 -6.31 4.40
CA LEU A 76 4.22 -5.01 3.92
C LEU A 76 4.34 -4.05 5.10
N HIS A 77 5.52 -3.49 5.30
CA HIS A 77 5.78 -2.58 6.41
C HIS A 77 5.52 -1.13 6.01
N PRO A 78 5.03 -0.27 6.92
CA PRO A 78 4.85 1.13 6.63
C PRO A 78 6.19 1.78 6.27
N MET A 79 6.21 2.55 5.18
CA MET A 79 7.39 3.27 4.73
C MET A 79 7.50 4.61 5.48
N LYS A 80 8.72 4.94 5.93
CA LYS A 80 8.97 6.07 6.84
C LYS A 80 8.49 7.41 6.27
N ASP A 81 8.75 7.67 4.99
CA ASP A 81 8.38 8.91 4.30
C ASP A 81 7.26 8.68 3.28
N GLY A 82 6.40 7.68 3.54
CA GLY A 82 5.24 7.39 2.69
C GLY A 82 5.63 7.14 1.23
N LEU A 83 4.86 7.72 0.31
CA LEU A 83 5.12 7.63 -1.13
C LEU A 83 6.53 8.07 -1.53
N ALA A 84 7.10 9.09 -0.85
CA ALA A 84 8.45 9.58 -1.18
C ALA A 84 9.58 8.58 -0.84
N SER A 85 9.27 7.49 -0.14
CA SER A 85 10.23 6.41 0.13
C SER A 85 10.36 5.38 -1.00
N PHE A 86 9.56 5.49 -2.06
CA PHE A 86 9.48 4.47 -3.11
C PHE A 86 9.50 5.09 -4.50
N ASP A 87 10.56 4.79 -5.25
CA ASP A 87 10.72 5.17 -6.64
C ASP A 87 10.57 3.94 -7.55
N TRP A 88 9.60 3.99 -8.45
CA TRP A 88 9.40 2.98 -9.50
C TRP A 88 9.73 3.49 -10.90
N ASP A 89 10.14 4.76 -11.02
CA ASP A 89 10.59 5.41 -12.25
C ASP A 89 9.54 5.37 -13.37
N ALA A 90 8.45 6.10 -13.16
CA ALA A 90 7.35 6.20 -14.12
C ALA A 90 7.69 7.00 -15.39
N PHE A 91 8.87 7.63 -15.47
CA PHE A 91 9.20 8.60 -16.51
C PHE A 91 9.04 8.04 -17.93
N LYS A 92 8.33 8.77 -18.80
CA LYS A 92 8.01 8.37 -20.18
C LYS A 92 7.29 7.02 -20.29
N THR A 93 6.51 6.64 -19.28
CA THR A 93 5.68 5.44 -19.28
C THR A 93 4.20 5.80 -19.13
N THR A 94 3.33 4.80 -19.17
CA THR A 94 1.90 4.94 -18.88
C THR A 94 1.54 4.57 -17.44
N LEU A 95 2.54 4.38 -16.57
CA LEU A 95 2.30 4.15 -15.15
C LEU A 95 1.83 5.46 -14.51
N LEU A 96 1.11 5.33 -13.40
CA LEU A 96 0.87 6.45 -12.51
C LEU A 96 2.22 7.02 -12.06
N HIS A 97 2.34 8.33 -12.11
CA HIS A 97 3.44 9.06 -11.52
C HIS A 97 3.16 9.32 -10.04
N GLU A 98 4.19 9.67 -9.27
CA GLU A 98 4.04 10.04 -7.86
C GLU A 98 3.00 11.15 -7.68
N ASP A 99 3.01 12.16 -8.56
CA ASP A 99 2.04 13.26 -8.57
C ASP A 99 0.60 12.79 -8.82
N ASP A 100 0.40 11.78 -9.68
CA ASP A 100 -0.92 11.20 -9.93
C ASP A 100 -1.43 10.51 -8.66
N VAL A 101 -0.58 9.71 -8.01
CA VAL A 101 -0.93 9.01 -6.76
C VAL A 101 -1.22 10.01 -5.64
N GLN A 102 -0.42 11.07 -5.52
CA GLN A 102 -0.66 12.15 -4.57
C GLN A 102 -2.00 12.84 -4.80
N ALA A 103 -2.27 13.25 -6.04
CA ALA A 103 -3.50 13.94 -6.40
C ALA A 103 -4.74 13.07 -6.14
N LEU A 104 -4.68 11.78 -6.48
CA LEU A 104 -5.78 10.82 -6.26
C LEU A 104 -6.07 10.58 -4.77
N ASN A 105 -5.11 10.82 -3.89
CA ASN A 105 -5.28 10.72 -2.44
C ASN A 105 -5.61 12.05 -1.76
N GLY A 106 -5.75 13.14 -2.53
CA GLY A 106 -6.05 14.48 -2.00
C GLY A 106 -5.03 14.98 -1.00
N LYS A 107 -3.74 14.67 -1.21
CA LYS A 107 -2.63 15.09 -0.33
C LYS A 107 -1.84 16.23 -0.95
N ASP A 108 -1.27 17.07 -0.09
CA ASP A 108 -0.46 18.23 -0.51
C ASP A 108 1.01 17.86 -0.77
N ARG A 109 1.50 16.76 -0.16
CA ARG A 109 2.89 16.30 -0.29
C ARG A 109 2.92 14.78 -0.47
N HIS A 110 3.93 14.29 -1.20
CA HIS A 110 4.17 12.84 -1.36
C HIS A 110 4.29 12.12 0.00
N ASN A 111 5.01 12.71 0.96
CA ASN A 111 5.20 12.10 2.30
C ASN A 111 3.90 11.95 3.11
N ASP A 112 2.83 12.66 2.73
CA ASP A 112 1.53 12.57 3.40
C ASP A 112 0.64 11.44 2.82
N VAL A 113 1.09 10.80 1.73
CA VAL A 113 0.48 9.59 1.18
C VAL A 113 1.08 8.38 1.88
N ALA A 114 0.26 7.61 2.58
CA ALA A 114 0.73 6.37 3.20
C ALA A 114 1.23 5.38 2.14
N ALA A 115 2.30 4.66 2.45
CA ALA A 115 2.84 3.61 1.62
C ALA A 115 3.28 2.44 2.49
N TRP A 116 3.08 1.24 1.99
CA TRP A 116 3.57 0.01 2.60
C TRP A 116 4.42 -0.74 1.59
N GLY A 117 5.52 -1.34 2.03
CA GLY A 117 6.30 -2.18 1.14
C GLY A 117 7.15 -3.23 1.82
N ALA A 118 7.67 -4.11 0.98
CA ALA A 118 8.57 -5.17 1.37
C ALA A 118 9.48 -5.55 0.22
N GLU A 119 10.64 -6.08 0.59
CA GLU A 119 11.50 -6.83 -0.33
C GLU A 119 11.28 -8.32 -0.10
N LEU A 120 11.00 -9.07 -1.15
CA LEU A 120 10.81 -10.52 -1.04
C LEU A 120 11.40 -11.27 -2.23
N ALA A 121 11.71 -12.54 -2.03
CA ALA A 121 12.04 -13.44 -3.13
C ALA A 121 10.75 -13.91 -3.79
N TRP A 122 10.64 -13.72 -5.11
CA TRP A 122 9.49 -14.14 -5.90
C TRP A 122 9.89 -15.20 -6.92
N GLN A 123 9.08 -16.26 -7.03
CA GLN A 123 9.37 -17.39 -7.89
C GLN A 123 9.54 -16.95 -9.35
N GLY A 124 10.69 -17.26 -9.95
CA GLY A 124 11.00 -16.93 -11.34
C GLY A 124 11.33 -15.46 -11.61
N MET A 125 11.24 -14.56 -10.62
CA MET A 125 11.57 -13.12 -10.77
C MET A 125 12.74 -12.67 -9.88
N GLY A 126 13.20 -13.53 -8.97
CA GLY A 126 14.28 -13.19 -8.04
C GLY A 126 13.79 -12.25 -6.94
N LYS A 127 14.66 -11.35 -6.47
CA LYS A 127 14.29 -10.36 -5.45
C LYS A 127 13.42 -9.28 -6.09
N VAL A 128 12.28 -9.01 -5.47
CA VAL A 128 11.31 -8.00 -5.91
C VAL A 128 11.03 -7.01 -4.79
N GLN A 129 10.81 -5.76 -5.16
CA GLN A 129 10.27 -4.73 -4.28
C GLN A 129 8.78 -4.60 -4.59
N LEU A 130 7.95 -4.78 -3.58
CA LEU A 130 6.51 -4.58 -3.67
C LEU A 130 6.14 -3.37 -2.81
N ALA A 131 5.45 -2.41 -3.42
CA ALA A 131 4.83 -1.30 -2.72
C ALA A 131 3.31 -1.32 -2.94
N LEU A 132 2.57 -0.93 -1.92
CA LEU A 132 1.14 -0.76 -1.92
C LEU A 132 0.82 0.65 -1.42
N LEU A 133 -0.01 1.38 -2.16
CA LEU A 133 -0.38 2.77 -1.93
C LEU A 133 -1.91 2.87 -1.99
N PRO A 134 -2.55 3.67 -1.14
CA PRO A 134 -3.98 3.89 -1.22
C PRO A 134 -4.35 4.51 -2.56
N LEU A 135 -5.53 4.17 -3.07
CA LEU A 135 -6.08 4.70 -4.31
C LEU A 135 -7.54 5.08 -4.08
N GLY A 136 -7.75 6.33 -3.66
CA GLY A 136 -9.05 6.80 -3.19
C GLY A 136 -9.54 6.00 -1.96
N ASP A 137 -10.86 5.97 -1.77
CA ASP A 137 -11.47 5.41 -0.55
C ASP A 137 -11.69 3.88 -0.59
N ALA A 138 -11.56 3.26 -1.76
CA ALA A 138 -12.05 1.90 -2.00
C ALA A 138 -11.02 0.95 -2.66
N GLY A 139 -9.75 1.34 -2.70
CA GLY A 139 -8.74 0.55 -3.37
C GLY A 139 -7.31 0.90 -3.03
N TYR A 140 -6.42 0.16 -3.66
CA TYR A 140 -4.98 0.41 -3.64
C TYR A 140 -4.42 0.34 -5.06
N THR A 141 -3.35 1.08 -5.30
CA THR A 141 -2.42 0.81 -6.39
C THR A 141 -1.20 0.12 -5.82
N GLY A 142 -0.66 -0.85 -6.55
CA GLY A 142 0.54 -1.57 -6.18
C GLY A 142 1.57 -1.53 -7.29
N PHE A 143 2.84 -1.48 -6.89
CA PHE A 143 3.97 -1.51 -7.81
C PHE A 143 4.89 -2.67 -7.44
N LEU A 144 5.23 -3.47 -8.44
CA LEU A 144 6.21 -4.54 -8.31
C LEU A 144 7.41 -4.22 -9.20
N VAL A 145 8.55 -3.97 -8.57
CA VAL A 145 9.83 -3.71 -9.24
C VAL A 145 10.71 -4.95 -9.08
N SER A 146 11.20 -5.48 -10.20
CA SER A 146 12.08 -6.66 -10.20
C SER A 146 13.22 -6.49 -11.19
N HIS A 147 14.30 -7.26 -11.00
CA HIS A 147 15.50 -7.20 -11.83
C HIS A 147 15.87 -8.56 -12.47
N PRO A 148 14.95 -9.25 -13.18
CA PRO A 148 15.24 -10.54 -13.78
C PRO A 148 16.27 -10.41 -14.91
N ASN A 149 17.33 -11.23 -14.88
CA ASN A 149 18.35 -11.32 -15.93
C ASN A 149 18.95 -9.96 -16.33
N GLY A 150 19.13 -9.04 -15.38
CA GLY A 150 19.70 -7.71 -15.63
C GLY A 150 18.74 -6.68 -16.24
N LYS A 151 17.45 -7.01 -16.41
CA LYS A 151 16.42 -6.10 -16.92
C LYS A 151 15.62 -5.53 -15.75
N LYS A 152 15.30 -4.24 -15.76
CA LYS A 152 14.33 -3.68 -14.80
C LYS A 152 12.92 -3.95 -15.34
N VAL A 153 12.07 -4.57 -14.52
CA VAL A 153 10.67 -4.83 -14.85
C VAL A 153 9.81 -4.21 -13.78
N VAL A 154 8.91 -3.31 -14.20
CA VAL A 154 7.95 -2.66 -13.31
C VAL A 154 6.54 -3.03 -13.74
N ARG A 155 5.74 -3.46 -12.77
CA ARG A 155 4.32 -3.75 -12.96
C ARG A 155 3.49 -2.89 -12.03
N GLN A 156 2.46 -2.27 -12.58
CA GLN A 156 1.42 -1.58 -11.84
C GLN A 156 0.19 -2.48 -11.75
N MET A 157 -0.35 -2.60 -10.54
CA MET A 157 -1.54 -3.37 -10.23
C MET A 157 -2.55 -2.46 -9.55
N GLU A 158 -3.83 -2.70 -9.79
CA GLU A 158 -4.91 -2.05 -9.05
C GLU A 158 -5.67 -3.10 -8.25
N PHE A 159 -5.84 -2.84 -6.96
CA PHE A 159 -6.60 -3.64 -6.01
C PHE A 159 -7.94 -2.95 -5.83
N ARG A 160 -8.98 -3.47 -6.49
CA ARG A 160 -10.34 -2.95 -6.39
C ARG A 160 -11.12 -3.79 -5.40
N GLN A 161 -11.65 -3.17 -4.36
CA GLN A 161 -12.41 -3.89 -3.35
C GLN A 161 -13.59 -4.61 -4.01
N VAL A 162 -13.72 -5.92 -3.74
CA VAL A 162 -14.94 -6.65 -4.10
C VAL A 162 -16.00 -6.22 -3.10
N LEU A 163 -17.14 -5.73 -3.58
CA LEU A 163 -18.22 -5.25 -2.72
C LEU A 163 -18.68 -6.36 -1.75
N GLY A 164 -18.23 -6.31 -0.50
CA GLY A 164 -18.95 -6.77 0.70
C GLY A 164 -19.60 -5.55 1.38
N PRO A 165 -20.56 -5.72 2.31
CA PRO A 165 -21.30 -4.58 2.85
C PRO A 165 -20.29 -3.56 3.38
N ALA A 166 -20.27 -2.37 2.77
CA ALA A 166 -19.59 -1.22 3.32
C ALA A 166 -19.93 -1.20 4.80
N ARG A 167 -18.91 -1.15 5.68
CA ARG A 167 -19.16 -0.84 7.08
C ARG A 167 -20.01 0.43 7.06
N ARG A 168 -21.32 0.28 7.23
CA ARG A 168 -22.18 1.38 7.65
C ARG A 168 -21.48 1.84 8.91
N SER A 169 -20.90 3.03 8.87
CA SER A 169 -20.47 3.68 10.09
C SER A 169 -21.71 3.65 10.99
N ARG A 170 -21.63 2.92 12.10
CA ARG A 170 -22.61 3.13 13.16
C ARG A 170 -22.27 4.53 13.66
N ARG A 171 -23.03 5.51 13.16
CA ARG A 171 -23.20 6.79 13.84
C ARG A 171 -23.63 6.54 15.28
#